data_AF-A0A1A9Z3S9-F1
#
_entry.id   AF-A0A1A9Z3S9-F1
#
_cell.length_a   1.000
_cell.length_b   1.000
_cell.length_c   1.000
_cell.angle_alpha   90.00
_cell.angle_beta   90.00
_cell.angle_gamma   90.00
#
_symmetry.space_group_name_H-M   'P 1'
#
loop_
_entity.id
_entity.type
_entity.pdbx_description
1 polymer ?
#
loop_
_entity_poly.entity_id
_entity_poly.type
_entity_poly.pdbx_seq_one_letter_code
_entity_poly.pdbx_strand_id
1 'polypeptide(L)'
;MTSQTQGIQQLLAAEKKAAEKVAEARKRKARRLKQAKEEATEEIEKYRQERERQFKEFEAKHMGSREDVAAKIRADTQVKLSQMEKAIANRKDPVIKEILQYIYQIEPQKHRNYQRK
;
A
#
# COMPACT_ATOMS: atom_id res chain seq x y z
N MET A 1 5.36 85.78 -17.75
CA MET A 1 6.20 84.64 -18.20
C MET A 1 6.50 83.61 -17.10
N THR A 2 6.45 83.95 -15.81
CA THR A 2 6.77 83.03 -14.68
C THR A 2 5.68 82.03 -14.30
N SER A 3 4.41 82.30 -14.62
CA SER A 3 3.29 81.42 -14.25
C SER A 3 3.17 80.17 -15.14
N GLN A 4 3.60 80.26 -16.40
CA GLN A 4 3.50 79.16 -17.36
C GLN A 4 4.48 78.02 -17.07
N THR A 5 5.69 78.35 -16.60
CA THR A 5 6.73 77.38 -16.21
C THR A 5 6.40 76.65 -14.91
N GLN A 6 5.71 77.30 -13.97
CA GLN A 6 5.32 76.68 -12.70
C GLN A 6 4.23 75.61 -12.90
N GLY A 7 3.26 75.85 -13.79
CA GLY A 7 2.23 74.86 -14.13
C GLY A 7 2.78 73.62 -14.82
N ILE A 8 3.75 73.79 -15.73
CA ILE A 8 4.42 72.67 -16.42
C ILE A 8 5.21 71.81 -15.42
N GLN A 9 5.93 72.41 -14.47
CA GLN A 9 6.65 71.66 -13.43
C GLN A 9 5.70 70.84 -12.54
N GLN A 10 4.53 71.38 -12.22
CA GLN A 10 3.53 70.65 -11.43
C GLN A 10 2.96 69.45 -12.19
N LEU A 11 2.71 69.58 -13.50
CA LEU A 11 2.27 68.47 -14.35
C LEU A 11 3.35 67.38 -14.47
N LEU A 12 4.62 67.75 -14.68
CA LEU A 12 5.74 66.81 -14.72
C LEU A 12 5.93 66.07 -13.39
N ALA A 13 5.75 66.77 -12.25
CA ALA A 13 5.79 66.15 -10.93
C ALA A 13 4.62 65.18 -10.70
N ALA A 14 3.42 65.53 -11.18
CA ALA A 14 2.25 64.66 -11.13
C ALA A 14 2.41 63.41 -12.01
N GLU A 15 2.97 63.57 -13.21
CA GLU A 15 3.29 62.48 -14.13
C GLU A 15 4.29 61.50 -13.51
N LYS A 16 5.38 62.02 -12.92
CA LYS A 16 6.37 61.19 -12.23
C LYS A 16 5.76 60.41 -11.08
N LYS A 17 4.94 61.04 -10.23
CA LYS A 17 4.23 60.36 -9.12
C LYS A 17 3.25 59.30 -9.62
N ALA A 18 2.53 59.56 -10.72
CA ALA A 18 1.63 58.59 -11.31
C ALA A 18 2.39 57.39 -11.88
N ALA A 19 3.50 57.64 -12.60
CA ALA A 19 4.36 56.60 -13.14
C ALA A 19 4.98 55.72 -12.04
N GLU A 20 5.47 56.33 -10.95
CA GLU A 20 5.99 55.61 -9.77
C GLU A 20 4.92 54.74 -9.12
N LYS A 21 3.70 55.27 -8.92
CA LYS A 21 2.58 54.52 -8.34
C LYS A 21 2.18 53.31 -9.20
N VAL A 22 2.18 53.46 -10.53
CA VAL A 22 1.89 52.36 -11.45
C VAL A 22 3.02 51.33 -11.45
N ALA A 23 4.29 51.77 -11.44
CA ALA A 23 5.45 50.89 -11.38
C ALA A 23 5.47 50.06 -10.08
N GLU A 24 5.17 50.69 -8.94
CA GLU A 24 5.06 50.01 -7.65
C GLU A 24 3.93 48.97 -7.65
N ALA A 25 2.76 49.32 -8.18
CA ALA A 25 1.64 48.39 -8.31
C ALA A 25 2.00 47.17 -9.18
N ARG A 26 2.70 47.38 -10.31
CA ARG A 26 3.20 46.29 -11.18
C ARG A 26 4.22 45.41 -10.46
N LYS A 27 5.18 46.00 -9.74
CA LYS A 27 6.18 45.28 -8.94
C LYS A 27 5.52 44.45 -7.84
N ARG A 28 4.51 45.00 -7.15
CA ARG A 28 3.73 44.30 -6.12
C ARG A 28 2.95 43.13 -6.71
N LYS A 29 2.32 43.29 -7.87
CA LYS A 29 1.63 42.21 -8.59
C LYS A 29 2.60 41.09 -8.97
N ALA A 30 3.75 41.43 -9.55
CA ALA A 30 4.77 40.45 -9.92
C ALA A 30 5.30 39.68 -8.69
N ARG A 31 5.57 40.38 -7.58
CA ARG A 31 5.99 39.74 -6.32
C ARG A 31 4.94 38.77 -5.79
N ARG A 32 3.66 39.16 -5.76
CA ARG A 32 2.57 38.29 -5.31
C ARG A 32 2.40 37.06 -6.20
N LEU A 33 2.54 37.21 -7.52
CA LEU A 33 2.50 36.08 -8.44
C LEU A 33 3.68 35.13 -8.24
N LYS A 34 4.88 35.65 -7.98
CA LYS A 34 6.05 34.82 -7.68
C LYS A 34 5.88 34.07 -6.37
N GLN A 35 5.46 34.77 -5.32
CA GLN A 35 5.20 34.19 -4.01
C GLN A 35 4.15 33.07 -4.09
N ALA A 36 3.03 33.29 -4.78
CA ALA A 36 2.01 32.25 -4.94
C ALA A 36 2.52 31.00 -5.67
N LYS A 37 3.45 31.17 -6.63
CA LYS A 37 4.09 30.04 -7.30
C LYS A 37 5.04 29.29 -6.37
N GLU A 38 5.88 30.02 -5.63
CA GLU A 38 6.83 29.45 -4.66
C GLU A 38 6.09 28.67 -3.57
N GLU A 39 5.04 29.26 -2.98
CA GLU A 39 4.20 28.62 -1.97
C GLU A 39 3.52 27.34 -2.50
N ALA A 40 2.97 27.40 -3.72
CA ALA A 40 2.39 26.21 -4.35
C ALA A 40 3.42 25.10 -4.61
N THR A 41 4.63 25.46 -5.04
CA THR A 41 5.70 24.47 -5.23
C THR A 41 6.16 23.85 -3.91
N GLU A 42 6.28 24.64 -2.85
CA GLU A 42 6.62 24.14 -1.52
C GLU A 42 5.55 23.19 -0.98
N GLU A 43 4.27 23.50 -1.19
CA GLU A 43 3.16 22.64 -0.75
C GLU A 43 3.15 21.30 -1.52
N ILE A 44 3.39 21.33 -2.83
CA ILE A 44 3.52 20.12 -3.65
C ILE A 44 4.70 19.26 -3.18
N GLU A 45 5.85 19.87 -2.88
CA GLU A 45 7.02 19.14 -2.40
C GLU A 45 6.78 18.52 -1.02
N LYS A 46 6.16 19.26 -0.08
CA LYS A 46 5.77 18.74 1.23
C LYS A 46 4.81 17.55 1.10
N TYR A 47 3.80 17.67 0.23
CA TYR A 47 2.87 16.58 -0.01
C TYR A 47 3.56 15.35 -0.62
N ARG A 48 4.48 15.57 -1.57
CA ARG A 48 5.26 14.49 -2.17
C ARG A 48 6.12 13.77 -1.13
N GLN A 49 6.82 14.50 -0.27
CA GLN A 49 7.64 13.93 0.80
C GLN A 49 6.78 13.13 1.80
N GLU A 50 5.62 13.65 2.19
CA GLU A 50 4.69 12.97 3.09
C GLU A 50 4.20 11.65 2.47
N ARG A 51 3.81 11.67 1.18
CA ARG A 51 3.37 10.47 0.46
C ARG A 51 4.49 9.46 0.28
N GLU A 52 5.71 9.91 0.02
CA GLU A 52 6.88 9.03 -0.10
C GLU A 52 7.23 8.40 1.25
N ARG A 53 7.14 9.15 2.35
CA ARG A 53 7.32 8.62 3.71
C ARG A 53 6.26 7.55 4.01
N GLN A 54 4.98 7.85 3.78
CA GLN A 54 3.89 6.89 3.98
C GLN A 54 4.08 5.64 3.12
N PHE A 55 4.53 5.80 1.87
CA PHE A 55 4.82 4.67 0.99
C PHE A 55 5.97 3.81 1.53
N LYS A 56 7.09 4.41 1.93
CA LYS A 56 8.24 3.68 2.50
C LYS A 56 7.88 2.98 3.81
N GLU A 57 7.08 3.62 4.68
CA GLU A 57 6.59 2.98 5.90
C GLU A 57 5.67 1.80 5.60
N PHE A 58 4.78 1.95 4.61
CA PHE A 58 3.91 0.86 4.17
C PHE A 58 4.72 -0.30 3.57
N GLU A 59 5.69 0.02 2.73
CA GLU A 59 6.63 -0.93 2.13
C GLU A 59 7.42 -1.68 3.21
N ALA A 60 8.03 -0.97 4.17
CA ALA A 60 8.77 -1.60 5.26
C ALA A 60 7.90 -2.53 6.11
N LYS A 61 6.66 -2.12 6.43
CA LYS A 61 5.71 -2.94 7.19
C LYS A 61 5.26 -4.20 6.44
N HIS A 62 5.13 -4.12 5.11
CA HIS A 62 4.61 -5.25 4.31
C HIS A 62 5.70 -6.11 3.68
N MET A 63 6.90 -5.59 3.42
CA MET A 63 8.04 -6.37 2.93
C MET A 63 8.49 -7.41 3.95
N GLY A 64 8.55 -7.07 5.24
CA GLY A 64 8.86 -8.03 6.31
C GLY A 64 7.80 -9.14 6.46
N SER A 65 6.56 -8.89 6.04
CA SER A 65 5.46 -9.84 6.17
C SER A 65 5.66 -11.11 5.36
N ARG A 66 6.41 -11.08 4.25
CA ARG A 66 6.59 -12.30 3.42
C ARG A 66 7.41 -13.37 4.14
N GLU A 67 8.45 -12.97 4.85
CA GLU A 67 9.26 -13.90 5.65
C GLU A 67 8.50 -14.39 6.88
N ASP A 68 7.78 -13.49 7.56
CA ASP A 68 6.93 -13.84 8.71
C ASP A 68 5.81 -14.82 8.33
N VAL A 69 5.16 -14.60 7.18
CA VAL A 69 4.12 -15.51 6.65
C VAL A 69 4.74 -16.86 6.29
N ALA A 70 5.90 -16.88 5.63
CA ALA A 70 6.60 -18.13 5.32
C ALA A 70 7.00 -18.89 6.60
N ALA A 71 7.48 -18.19 7.63
CA ALA A 71 7.80 -18.80 8.92
C ALA A 71 6.57 -19.39 9.62
N LYS A 72 5.45 -18.66 9.64
CA LYS A 72 4.17 -19.17 10.17
C LYS A 72 3.68 -20.40 9.43
N ILE A 73 3.71 -20.38 8.09
CA ILE A 73 3.32 -21.54 7.27
C ILE A 73 4.19 -22.75 7.59
N ARG A 74 5.51 -22.57 7.73
CA ARG A 74 6.42 -23.67 8.11
C ARG A 74 6.09 -24.22 9.49
N ALA A 75 5.87 -23.35 10.49
CA ALA A 75 5.51 -23.76 11.83
C ALA A 75 4.19 -24.57 11.86
N ASP A 76 3.15 -24.07 11.18
CA ASP A 76 1.86 -24.75 11.07
C ASP A 76 1.98 -26.09 10.34
N THR A 77 2.81 -26.14 9.29
CA THR A 77 3.08 -27.38 8.54
C THR A 77 3.75 -28.41 9.43
N GLN A 78 4.74 -28.00 10.23
CA GLN A 78 5.44 -28.90 11.16
C GLN A 78 4.50 -29.43 12.26
N VAL A 79 3.61 -28.58 12.78
CA VAL A 79 2.57 -29.00 13.73
C VAL A 79 1.65 -30.03 13.08
N LYS A 80 1.14 -29.78 11.87
CA LYS A 80 0.26 -30.71 11.15
C LYS A 80 0.94 -32.05 10.85
N LEU A 81 2.20 -32.03 10.43
CA LEU A 81 2.99 -33.24 10.21
C LEU A 81 3.11 -34.06 11.50
N SER A 82 3.44 -33.41 12.63
CA SER A 82 3.55 -34.10 13.93
C SER A 82 2.22 -34.69 14.40
N GLN A 83 1.10 -34.02 14.11
CA GLN A 83 -0.24 -34.53 14.43
C GLN A 83 -0.58 -35.74 13.55
N MET A 84 -0.23 -35.69 12.25
CA MET A 84 -0.44 -36.78 11.32
C MET A 84 0.37 -38.02 11.73
N GLU A 85 1.64 -37.86 12.08
CA GLU A 85 2.50 -38.94 12.57
C GLU A 85 1.93 -39.60 13.82
N LYS A 86 1.47 -38.81 14.80
CA LYS A 86 0.81 -39.33 16.01
C LYS A 86 -0.48 -40.08 15.67
N ALA A 87 -1.29 -39.56 14.77
CA ALA A 87 -2.53 -40.20 14.35
C ALA A 87 -2.26 -41.55 13.67
N ILE A 88 -1.22 -41.62 12.80
CA ILE A 88 -0.79 -42.86 12.16
C ILE A 88 -0.28 -43.85 13.21
N ALA A 89 0.62 -43.42 14.10
CA ALA A 89 1.16 -44.29 15.15
C ALA A 89 0.06 -44.92 16.01
N ASN A 90 -0.96 -44.13 16.38
CA ASN A 90 -2.07 -44.61 17.21
C ASN A 90 -3.06 -45.52 16.45
N ARG A 91 -3.25 -45.31 15.14
CA ARG A 91 -4.25 -46.04 14.35
C ARG A 91 -3.69 -47.18 13.50
N LYS A 92 -2.37 -47.27 13.36
CA LYS A 92 -1.71 -48.28 12.52
C LYS A 92 -2.10 -49.70 12.93
N ASP A 93 -1.95 -50.05 14.20
CA ASP A 93 -2.19 -51.40 14.70
C ASP A 93 -3.67 -51.85 14.60
N PRO A 94 -4.68 -51.04 14.99
CA PRO A 94 -6.07 -51.45 14.83
C PRO A 94 -6.47 -51.61 13.36
N VAL A 95 -6.01 -50.72 12.47
CA VAL A 95 -6.30 -50.81 11.03
C VAL A 95 -5.69 -52.07 10.42
N ILE A 96 -4.44 -52.42 10.78
CA ILE A 96 -3.81 -53.66 10.32
C ILE A 96 -4.61 -54.87 10.79
N LYS A 97 -5.05 -54.91 12.06
CA LYS A 97 -5.85 -56.01 12.60
C LYS A 97 -7.19 -56.16 11.87
N GLU A 98 -7.86 -55.04 11.61
CA GLU A 98 -9.14 -55.02 10.89
C GLU A 98 -8.99 -55.53 9.46
N ILE A 99 -7.97 -55.09 8.73
CA ILE A 99 -7.66 -55.58 7.38
C ILE A 99 -7.36 -57.09 7.40
N LEU A 100 -6.53 -57.55 8.34
CA LEU A 100 -6.22 -58.97 8.48
C LEU A 100 -7.46 -59.80 8.82
N GLN A 101 -8.35 -59.30 9.68
CA GLN A 101 -9.61 -59.95 10.01
C GLN A 101 -10.46 -60.17 8.76
N TYR A 102 -10.63 -59.15 7.91
CA TYR A 102 -11.37 -59.29 6.65
C TYR A 102 -10.71 -60.27 5.68
N ILE A 103 -9.38 -60.33 5.62
CA ILE A 103 -8.66 -61.28 4.76
C ILE A 103 -8.85 -62.72 5.23
N TYR A 104 -8.82 -62.95 6.54
CA TYR A 104 -8.98 -64.30 7.11
C TYR A 104 -10.45 -64.75 7.21
N GLN A 105 -11.42 -63.84 7.14
CA GLN A 105 -12.85 -64.17 7.14
C GLN A 105 -13.31 -64.63 5.76
N ILE A 106 -12.97 -65.88 5.43
CA ILE A 106 -13.44 -66.52 4.20
C ILE A 106 -14.84 -67.08 4.44
N GLU A 107 -15.84 -66.41 3.86
CA GLU A 107 -17.23 -66.90 3.83
C GLU A 107 -17.55 -67.49 2.45
N PRO A 108 -17.42 -68.82 2.27
CA PRO A 108 -17.76 -69.47 1.02
C PRO A 108 -19.27 -69.40 0.80
N GLN A 109 -19.69 -68.49 -0.09
CA GLN A 109 -21.08 -68.37 -0.49
C GLN A 109 -21.31 -69.06 -1.84
N LYS A 110 -22.39 -69.85 -1.91
CA LYS A 110 -22.86 -70.34 -3.20
C LYS A 110 -23.36 -69.17 -4.02
N HIS A 111 -23.04 -69.16 -5.30
CA HIS A 111 -23.54 -68.14 -6.21
C HIS A 111 -25.08 -68.08 -6.12
N ARG A 112 -25.64 -66.86 -6.13
CA ARG A 112 -27.08 -66.61 -5.91
C ARG A 112 -28.02 -67.46 -6.78
N ASN A 113 -27.54 -67.88 -7.95
CA ASN A 113 -28.29 -68.64 -8.93
C ASN A 113 -28.01 -70.16 -8.90
N TYR A 114 -27.34 -70.69 -7.87
CA TYR A 114 -27.07 -72.13 -7.78
C TYR A 114 -28.39 -72.90 -7.61
N GLN A 115 -28.77 -73.67 -8.64
CA GLN A 115 -29.90 -74.59 -8.61
C GLN A 115 -29.38 -76.02 -8.69
N ARG A 116 -29.82 -76.86 -7.75
CA ARG A 116 -29.47 -78.28 -7.72
C ARG A 116 -30.33 -78.99 -8.78
N LYS A 117 -29.70 -79.50 -9.84
CA LYS A 117 -30.30 -80.44 -10.80
C LYS A 117 -29.63 -81.79 -10.64
#